data_AF-A0A5S4YJL5-F1
#
_entry.id   AF-A0A5S4YJL5-F1
#
_cell.length_a   1.000
_cell.length_b   1.000
_cell.length_c   1.000
_cell.angle_alpha   90.00
_cell.angle_beta   90.00
_cell.angle_gamma   90.00
#
_symmetry.space_group_name_H-M   'P 1'
#
loop_
_entity.id
_entity.type
_entity.pdbx_description
1 polymer ?
#
loop_
_entity_poly.entity_id
_entity_poly.type
_entity_poly.pdbx_seq_one_letter_code
_entity_poly.pdbx_strand_id
1 'polypeptide(L)'
;MDNLPQGSSNYDVFRMNVVADSAVASLLAQRIEQGIGRGTRGGGDHCVVMLIGSKLVAWIGRKNNLAHLTASTRVQLKMGQEVSEAVANAKEVGQTVLKCLNRDPDWVAYHASELADAAHAAPIDMLALKVAGSERRAFRQQRLGQFENAIQTLEKLIADKELADDAERRAWLSASAARIAYQMEDEGRGQKLQTSAYTVNNNHSPPKVRPAYVPRPLPGRQSAAIVSRMLEYDQRGAMIAEFDEAVAELVPEASAGRYEEALANLGAFLGFEAERPEKIHGVGPDVLWRTDSTFDFVIEAKSEKDQDNPLYKKDHAQLLEAEHWFKNAYPGREALRVSALPEAVADPKATPAGSFALRLDEITKLVGALRGVLLELVSGSGKSDALRERCEAALVKAHLKPDGIKASFLKPFGKKAKGT
;
A
#
# COMPACT_ATOMS: atom_id res chain seq x y z
N MET A 1 5.25 -12.91 -18.48
CA MET A 1 4.66 -13.04 -17.13
C MET A 1 3.77 -11.84 -16.93
N ASP A 2 2.47 -12.05 -16.73
CA ASP A 2 1.50 -10.99 -16.52
C ASP A 2 1.09 -10.93 -15.06
N ASN A 3 1.16 -9.73 -14.48
CA ASN A 3 0.73 -9.39 -13.13
C ASN A 3 1.52 -10.11 -12.00
N LEU A 4 1.27 -9.75 -10.74
CA LEU A 4 1.98 -10.30 -9.59
C LEU A 4 1.42 -11.70 -9.24
N PRO A 5 2.27 -12.73 -9.00
CA PRO A 5 1.79 -14.06 -8.62
C PRO A 5 0.97 -14.01 -7.32
N GLN A 6 -0.30 -14.36 -7.39
CA GLN A 6 -1.18 -14.38 -6.21
C GLN A 6 -1.06 -15.69 -5.43
N GLY A 7 -1.39 -15.65 -4.14
CA GLY A 7 -1.50 -16.83 -3.28
C GLY A 7 -2.40 -17.90 -3.91
N SER A 8 -2.01 -19.17 -3.81
CA SER A 8 -2.77 -20.30 -4.39
C SER A 8 -3.95 -20.74 -3.53
N SER A 9 -4.00 -20.28 -2.27
CA SER A 9 -5.05 -20.61 -1.31
C SER A 9 -5.47 -19.36 -0.52
N ASN A 10 -6.66 -19.41 0.10
CA ASN A 10 -7.10 -18.37 1.03
C ASN A 10 -6.11 -18.14 2.18
N TYR A 11 -5.40 -19.19 2.60
CA TYR A 11 -4.35 -19.08 3.61
C TYR A 11 -3.14 -18.29 3.10
N ASP A 12 -2.72 -18.51 1.85
CA ASP A 12 -1.64 -17.75 1.23
C ASP A 12 -2.02 -16.27 1.09
N VAL A 13 -3.26 -16.00 0.64
CA VAL A 13 -3.79 -14.63 0.53
C VAL A 13 -3.83 -13.95 1.89
N PHE A 14 -4.34 -14.64 2.92
CA PHE A 14 -4.32 -14.13 4.29
C PHE A 14 -2.90 -13.84 4.77
N ARG A 15 -1.96 -14.78 4.57
CA ARG A 15 -0.56 -14.62 4.97
C ARG A 15 0.10 -13.44 4.24
N MET A 16 -0.17 -13.25 2.95
CA MET A 16 0.31 -12.11 2.18
C MET A 16 -0.20 -10.77 2.73
N ASN A 17 -1.42 -10.73 3.27
CA ASN A 17 -2.01 -9.51 3.81
C ASN A 17 -1.55 -9.18 5.24
N VAL A 18 -1.28 -10.18 6.07
CA VAL A 18 -0.94 -9.99 7.50
C VAL A 18 0.55 -10.07 7.81
N VAL A 19 1.34 -10.60 6.87
CA VAL A 19 2.79 -10.71 6.97
C VAL A 19 3.35 -9.90 5.81
N ALA A 20 3.14 -8.58 5.83
CA ALA A 20 3.67 -7.68 4.80
C ALA A 20 5.19 -7.45 4.99
N ASP A 21 5.94 -8.53 5.22
CA ASP A 21 7.35 -8.54 5.60
C ASP A 21 8.24 -9.23 4.54
N SER A 22 9.52 -9.34 4.87
CA SER A 22 10.56 -10.01 4.06
C SER A 22 10.23 -11.44 3.62
N ALA A 23 9.42 -12.19 4.38
CA ALA A 23 9.06 -13.57 4.05
C ALA A 23 8.05 -13.65 2.91
N VAL A 24 7.07 -12.74 2.85
CA VAL A 24 6.14 -12.66 1.71
C VAL A 24 6.86 -12.13 0.48
N ALA A 25 7.72 -11.12 0.66
CA ALA A 25 8.54 -10.63 -0.43
C ALA A 25 9.48 -11.71 -0.98
N SER A 26 10.10 -12.52 -0.12
CA SER A 26 10.92 -13.69 -0.49
C SER A 26 10.12 -14.77 -1.22
N LEU A 27 8.91 -15.10 -0.77
CA LEU A 27 8.03 -16.05 -1.46
C LEU A 27 7.66 -15.57 -2.86
N LEU A 28 7.32 -14.27 -3.00
CA LEU A 28 7.00 -13.66 -4.30
C LEU A 28 8.23 -13.63 -5.22
N ALA A 29 9.39 -13.22 -4.69
CA ALA A 29 10.68 -13.28 -5.40
C ALA A 29 10.93 -14.68 -5.96
N GLN A 30 10.81 -15.71 -5.13
CA GLN A 30 10.99 -17.10 -5.54
C GLN A 30 10.02 -17.50 -6.66
N ARG A 31 8.74 -17.11 -6.58
CA ARG A 31 7.75 -17.43 -7.63
C ARG A 31 8.04 -16.69 -8.94
N ILE A 32 8.46 -15.43 -8.87
CA ILE A 32 8.87 -14.64 -10.03
C ILE A 32 10.08 -15.31 -10.69
N GLU A 33 11.12 -15.64 -9.93
CA GLU A 33 12.32 -16.30 -10.46
C GLU A 33 12.04 -17.68 -11.03
N GLN A 34 11.19 -18.47 -10.37
CA GLN A 34 10.74 -19.75 -10.91
C GLN A 34 10.00 -19.57 -12.24
N GLY A 35 9.18 -18.53 -12.36
CA GLY A 35 8.50 -18.22 -13.61
C GLY A 35 9.44 -17.76 -14.72
N ILE A 36 10.45 -16.94 -14.40
CA ILE A 36 11.51 -16.52 -15.33
C ILE A 36 12.32 -17.76 -15.78
N GLY A 37 12.76 -18.59 -14.82
CA GLY A 37 13.61 -19.76 -15.06
C GLY A 37 12.94 -20.90 -15.82
N ARG A 38 11.60 -20.88 -16.01
CA ARG A 38 10.91 -21.86 -16.86
C ARG A 38 11.18 -21.69 -18.36
N GLY A 39 11.71 -20.54 -18.78
CA GLY A 39 11.98 -20.22 -20.18
C GLY A 39 13.18 -20.95 -20.80
N THR A 40 14.08 -21.50 -19.98
CA THR A 40 15.33 -22.16 -20.42
C THR A 40 15.50 -23.51 -19.73
N ARG A 41 15.93 -24.56 -20.45
CA ARG A 41 16.13 -25.91 -19.88
C ARG A 41 17.60 -26.33 -19.78
N GLY A 42 18.50 -25.66 -20.48
CA GLY A 42 19.95 -25.91 -20.43
C GLY A 42 20.78 -24.73 -20.95
N GLY A 43 22.10 -24.80 -20.84
CA GLY A 43 23.01 -23.69 -21.15
C GLY A 43 23.06 -23.25 -22.63
N GLY A 44 22.44 -24.01 -23.54
CA GLY A 44 22.28 -23.64 -24.94
C GLY A 44 20.96 -22.95 -25.27
N ASP A 45 19.99 -22.97 -24.35
CA ASP A 45 18.66 -22.40 -24.55
C ASP A 45 18.67 -20.90 -24.24
N HIS A 46 17.90 -20.15 -25.01
CA HIS A 46 17.66 -18.73 -24.78
C HIS A 46 16.18 -18.44 -24.99
N CYS A 47 15.65 -17.53 -24.19
CA CYS A 47 14.28 -17.07 -24.31
C CYS A 47 14.19 -15.59 -23.99
N VAL A 48 13.16 -14.93 -24.50
CA VAL A 48 12.79 -13.59 -24.05
C VAL A 48 11.70 -13.70 -23.00
N VAL A 49 11.94 -13.10 -21.83
CA VAL A 49 10.93 -12.98 -20.78
C VAL A 49 10.43 -11.54 -20.74
N MET A 50 9.15 -11.36 -21.09
CA MET A 50 8.49 -10.07 -20.91
C MET A 50 7.75 -10.06 -19.58
N LEU A 51 8.05 -9.06 -18.75
CA LEU A 51 7.31 -8.77 -17.53
C LEU A 51 6.29 -7.67 -17.85
N ILE A 52 5.02 -7.98 -17.74
CA ILE A 52 3.91 -7.07 -18.05
C ILE A 52 2.96 -6.98 -16.84
N GLY A 53 2.28 -5.85 -16.70
CA GLY A 53 1.32 -5.60 -15.63
C GLY A 53 1.84 -4.68 -14.52
N SER A 54 0.98 -3.73 -14.11
CA SER A 54 1.30 -2.66 -13.15
C SER A 54 1.76 -3.19 -11.79
N LYS A 55 1.09 -4.21 -11.23
CA LYS A 55 1.44 -4.77 -9.90
C LYS A 55 2.81 -5.42 -9.88
N LEU A 56 3.17 -6.14 -10.95
CA LEU A 56 4.47 -6.79 -11.04
C LEU A 56 5.58 -5.74 -11.17
N VAL A 57 5.38 -4.73 -12.01
CA VAL A 57 6.31 -3.61 -12.18
C VAL A 57 6.46 -2.80 -10.89
N ALA A 58 5.35 -2.48 -10.22
CA ALA A 58 5.34 -1.81 -8.93
C ALA A 58 6.13 -2.59 -7.88
N TRP A 59 5.88 -3.91 -7.80
CA TRP A 59 6.55 -4.77 -6.83
C TRP A 59 8.05 -4.89 -7.10
N ILE A 60 8.46 -5.16 -8.35
CA ILE A 60 9.88 -5.28 -8.73
C ILE A 60 10.60 -3.93 -8.63
N GLY A 61 9.92 -2.80 -8.79
CA GLY A 61 10.56 -1.49 -8.70
C GLY A 61 10.98 -1.06 -7.29
N ARG A 62 10.51 -1.73 -6.23
CA ARG A 62 10.86 -1.41 -4.83
C ARG A 62 12.19 -2.02 -4.42
N LYS A 63 13.06 -1.23 -3.76
CA LYS A 63 14.41 -1.66 -3.32
C LYS A 63 14.38 -2.88 -2.42
N ASN A 64 13.49 -2.86 -1.42
CA ASN A 64 13.36 -3.95 -0.46
C ASN A 64 12.93 -5.26 -1.15
N ASN A 65 12.11 -5.18 -2.19
CA ASN A 65 11.67 -6.36 -2.94
C ASN A 65 12.79 -6.90 -3.85
N LEU A 66 13.53 -6.02 -4.55
CA LEU A 66 14.68 -6.42 -5.37
C LEU A 66 15.77 -7.14 -4.56
N ALA A 67 15.96 -6.75 -3.30
CA ALA A 67 16.93 -7.38 -2.41
C ALA A 67 16.65 -8.88 -2.20
N HIS A 68 15.41 -9.34 -2.39
CA HIS A 68 15.03 -10.75 -2.28
C HIS A 68 15.29 -11.59 -3.53
N LEU A 69 15.54 -10.97 -4.69
CA LEU A 69 15.90 -11.68 -5.91
C LEU A 69 17.38 -12.10 -5.88
N THR A 70 17.76 -13.08 -6.69
CA THR A 70 19.16 -13.45 -6.88
C THR A 70 19.94 -12.36 -7.61
N ALA A 71 21.26 -12.36 -7.45
CA ALA A 71 22.14 -11.40 -8.13
C ALA A 71 21.98 -11.46 -9.66
N SER A 72 21.91 -12.67 -10.22
CA SER A 72 21.69 -12.88 -11.65
C SER A 72 20.36 -12.32 -12.15
N THR A 73 19.26 -12.55 -11.42
CA THR A 73 17.96 -11.97 -11.78
C THR A 73 17.97 -10.45 -11.70
N ARG A 74 18.58 -9.86 -10.67
CA ARG A 74 18.69 -8.39 -10.55
C ARG A 74 19.45 -7.79 -11.73
N VAL A 75 20.57 -8.39 -12.14
CA VAL A 75 21.33 -7.92 -13.30
C VAL A 75 20.52 -8.06 -14.58
N GLN A 76 19.81 -9.17 -14.78
CA GLN A 76 18.92 -9.34 -15.93
C GLN A 76 17.77 -8.33 -15.97
N LEU A 77 17.17 -8.01 -14.83
CA LEU A 77 16.14 -6.96 -14.74
C LEU A 77 16.71 -5.59 -15.08
N LYS A 78 17.93 -5.28 -14.63
CA LYS A 78 18.63 -4.03 -14.98
C LYS A 78 18.91 -3.96 -16.47
N MET A 79 19.46 -5.01 -17.08
CA MET A 79 19.64 -5.10 -18.54
C MET A 79 18.30 -4.91 -19.27
N GLY A 80 17.24 -5.58 -18.80
CA GLY A 80 15.89 -5.44 -19.37
C GLY A 80 15.34 -4.02 -19.27
N GLN A 81 15.66 -3.29 -18.21
CA GLN A 81 15.31 -1.88 -18.06
C GLN A 81 16.05 -1.01 -19.08
N GLU A 82 17.37 -1.12 -19.18
CA GLU A 82 18.20 -0.36 -20.12
C GLU A 82 17.70 -0.57 -21.56
N VAL A 83 17.36 -1.81 -21.90
CA VAL A 83 16.77 -2.17 -23.19
C VAL A 83 15.37 -1.56 -23.37
N SER A 84 14.53 -1.55 -22.34
CA SER A 84 13.18 -0.99 -22.41
C SER A 84 13.18 0.53 -22.57
N GLU A 85 14.12 1.23 -21.93
CA GLU A 85 14.28 2.69 -22.06
C GLU A 85 14.75 3.11 -23.47
N ALA A 86 15.47 2.22 -24.16
CA ALA A 86 15.93 2.45 -25.54
C ALA A 86 14.86 2.18 -26.61
N VAL A 87 13.68 1.67 -26.23
CA VAL A 87 12.62 1.23 -27.15
C VAL A 87 11.41 2.15 -27.04
N ALA A 88 11.05 2.83 -28.13
CA ALA A 88 10.00 3.83 -28.16
C ALA A 88 8.64 3.30 -28.65
N ASN A 89 8.63 2.23 -29.45
CA ASN A 89 7.41 1.73 -30.08
C ASN A 89 7.38 0.20 -30.22
N ALA A 90 6.19 -0.35 -30.50
CA ALA A 90 5.97 -1.79 -30.59
C ALA A 90 6.83 -2.50 -31.66
N LYS A 91 7.20 -1.80 -32.74
CA LYS A 91 8.07 -2.37 -33.79
C LYS A 91 9.48 -2.59 -33.27
N GLU A 92 10.02 -1.61 -32.54
CA GLU A 92 11.33 -1.71 -31.89
C GLU A 92 11.35 -2.78 -30.78
N VAL A 93 10.25 -2.97 -30.07
CA VAL A 93 10.09 -4.12 -29.14
C VAL A 93 10.30 -5.43 -29.90
N GLY A 94 9.61 -5.61 -31.03
CA GLY A 94 9.74 -6.82 -31.87
C GLY A 94 11.17 -7.04 -32.39
N GLN A 95 11.85 -5.97 -32.82
CA GLN A 95 13.24 -6.03 -33.26
C GLN A 95 14.18 -6.44 -32.12
N THR A 96 13.96 -5.90 -30.93
CA THR A 96 14.73 -6.21 -29.72
C THR A 96 14.55 -7.68 -29.31
N VAL A 97 13.32 -8.18 -29.33
CA VAL A 97 13.00 -9.60 -29.10
C VAL A 97 13.79 -10.48 -30.08
N LEU A 98 13.80 -10.10 -31.37
CA LEU A 98 14.51 -10.84 -32.41
C LEU A 98 16.03 -10.84 -32.21
N LYS A 99 16.64 -9.79 -31.64
CA LYS A 99 18.08 -9.81 -31.33
C LYS A 99 18.43 -10.94 -30.36
N CYS A 100 17.61 -11.14 -29.33
CA CYS A 100 17.78 -12.26 -28.40
C CYS A 100 17.53 -13.60 -29.11
N LEU A 101 16.40 -13.76 -29.82
CA LEU A 101 16.03 -15.04 -30.45
C LEU A 101 16.98 -15.47 -31.58
N ASN A 102 17.52 -14.52 -32.34
CA ASN A 102 18.48 -14.77 -33.41
C ASN A 102 19.94 -14.85 -32.92
N ARG A 103 20.17 -14.73 -31.60
CA ARG A 103 21.50 -14.75 -30.98
C ARG A 103 22.45 -13.73 -31.59
N ASP A 104 21.98 -12.49 -31.71
CA ASP A 104 22.79 -11.38 -32.15
C ASP A 104 24.13 -11.33 -31.36
N PRO A 105 25.30 -11.28 -32.02
CA PRO A 105 26.59 -11.38 -31.34
C PRO A 105 26.82 -10.30 -30.29
N ASP A 106 26.34 -9.07 -30.53
CA ASP A 106 26.50 -7.95 -29.61
C ASP A 106 25.65 -8.17 -28.36
N TRP A 107 24.42 -8.66 -28.53
CA TRP A 107 23.56 -9.06 -27.41
C TRP A 107 24.19 -10.17 -26.57
N VAL A 108 24.73 -11.22 -27.21
CA VAL A 108 25.34 -12.35 -26.49
C VAL A 108 26.57 -11.89 -25.70
N ALA A 109 27.41 -11.03 -26.29
CA ALA A 109 28.59 -10.48 -25.63
C ALA A 109 28.23 -9.59 -24.43
N TYR A 110 27.28 -8.66 -24.62
CA TYR A 110 26.80 -7.77 -23.55
C TYR A 110 26.19 -8.58 -22.39
N HIS A 111 25.27 -9.50 -22.70
CA HIS A 111 24.62 -10.34 -21.69
C HIS A 111 25.62 -11.20 -20.90
N ALA A 112 26.60 -11.80 -21.58
CA ALA A 112 27.62 -12.61 -20.91
C ALA A 112 28.53 -11.77 -20.00
N SER A 113 28.88 -10.55 -20.42
CA SER A 113 29.71 -9.64 -19.63
C SER A 113 29.01 -9.23 -18.33
N GLU A 114 27.76 -8.76 -18.43
CA GLU A 114 27.00 -8.30 -17.25
C GLU A 114 26.76 -9.42 -16.23
N LEU A 115 26.51 -10.66 -16.70
CA LEU A 115 26.28 -11.81 -15.81
C LEU A 115 27.55 -12.35 -15.15
N ALA A 116 28.71 -12.22 -15.79
CA ALA A 116 29.98 -12.65 -15.20
C ALA A 116 30.25 -11.89 -13.88
N ASP A 117 29.88 -10.61 -13.84
CA ASP A 117 30.02 -9.75 -12.66
C ASP A 117 29.01 -10.08 -11.54
N ALA A 118 27.95 -10.83 -11.86
CA ALA A 118 26.87 -11.19 -10.93
C ALA A 118 27.12 -12.51 -10.16
N ALA A 119 28.23 -13.20 -10.41
CA ALA A 119 28.50 -14.58 -9.96
C ALA A 119 28.86 -14.72 -8.47
N HIS A 120 28.05 -14.14 -7.58
CA HIS A 120 28.16 -14.32 -6.14
C HIS A 120 26.89 -14.95 -5.57
N ALA A 121 27.05 -15.97 -4.73
CA ALA A 121 25.94 -16.56 -3.99
C ALA A 121 25.31 -15.50 -3.09
N ALA A 122 23.98 -15.40 -3.10
CA ALA A 122 23.27 -14.55 -2.15
C ALA A 122 23.63 -14.98 -0.72
N PRO A 123 23.86 -14.04 0.22
CA PRO A 123 24.11 -14.39 1.60
C PRO A 123 22.92 -15.16 2.17
N ILE A 124 23.22 -16.19 2.97
CA ILE A 124 22.18 -16.97 3.65
C ILE A 124 21.56 -16.10 4.75
N ASP A 125 20.24 -15.93 4.70
CA ASP A 125 19.49 -15.26 5.77
C ASP A 125 19.35 -16.20 6.99
N MET A 126 20.34 -16.08 7.89
CA MET A 126 20.41 -16.87 9.11
C MET A 126 19.22 -16.59 10.05
N LEU A 127 18.70 -15.36 10.05
CA LEU A 127 17.56 -14.98 10.86
C LEU A 127 16.28 -15.64 10.35
N ALA A 128 16.04 -15.60 9.04
CA ALA A 128 14.91 -16.29 8.43
C ALA A 128 14.94 -17.81 8.71
N LEU A 129 16.12 -18.44 8.65
CA LEU A 129 16.30 -19.85 9.01
C LEU A 129 15.99 -20.13 10.49
N LYS A 130 16.47 -19.28 11.40
CA LYS A 130 16.20 -19.37 12.84
C LYS A 130 14.70 -19.24 13.14
N VAL A 131 14.03 -18.28 12.50
CA VAL A 131 12.59 -18.06 12.63
C VAL A 131 11.81 -19.29 12.13
N ALA A 132 12.07 -19.73 10.91
CA ALA A 132 11.40 -20.88 10.31
C ALA A 132 11.60 -22.17 11.13
N GLY A 133 12.80 -22.38 11.66
CA GLY A 133 13.10 -23.50 12.55
C GLY A 133 12.29 -23.46 13.86
N SER A 134 12.15 -22.28 14.45
CA SER A 134 11.36 -22.05 15.67
C SER A 134 9.85 -22.19 15.44
N GLU A 135 9.32 -21.64 14.35
CA GLU A 135 7.91 -21.81 13.95
C GLU A 135 7.58 -23.30 13.74
N ARG A 136 8.44 -24.03 13.03
CA ARG A 136 8.28 -25.48 12.84
C ARG A 136 8.29 -26.23 14.17
N ARG A 137 9.14 -25.83 15.11
CA ARG A 137 9.22 -26.44 16.45
C ARG A 137 7.93 -26.19 17.23
N ALA A 138 7.45 -24.95 17.27
CA ALA A 138 6.21 -24.58 17.93
C ALA A 138 5.01 -25.33 17.32
N PHE A 139 4.93 -25.41 15.99
CA PHE A 139 3.89 -26.17 15.30
C PHE A 139 3.92 -27.67 15.66
N ARG A 140 5.12 -28.27 15.76
CA ARG A 140 5.25 -29.66 16.20
C ARG A 140 4.78 -29.85 17.65
N GLN A 141 5.14 -28.94 18.55
CA GLN A 141 4.70 -28.98 19.95
C GLN A 141 3.17 -28.85 20.06
N GLN A 142 2.58 -27.91 19.32
CA GLN A 142 1.13 -27.75 19.23
C GLN A 142 0.44 -29.03 18.76
N ARG A 143 0.96 -29.67 17.68
CA ARG A 143 0.42 -30.94 17.17
C ARG A 143 0.50 -32.10 18.16
N LEU A 144 1.43 -32.05 19.11
CA LEU A 144 1.58 -33.04 20.18
C LEU A 144 0.78 -32.69 21.44
N GLY A 145 -0.04 -31.64 21.41
CA GLY A 145 -0.80 -31.15 22.56
C GLY A 145 0.05 -30.39 23.61
N GLN A 146 1.32 -30.11 23.31
CA GLN A 146 2.22 -29.37 24.19
C GLN A 146 2.06 -27.87 23.99
N PHE A 147 0.85 -27.36 24.20
CA PHE A 147 0.47 -25.99 23.85
C PHE A 147 1.31 -24.94 24.58
N GLU A 148 1.53 -25.11 25.89
CA GLU A 148 2.34 -24.17 26.68
C GLU A 148 3.78 -24.08 26.16
N ASN A 149 4.40 -25.22 25.83
CA ASN A 149 5.74 -25.26 25.24
C ASN A 149 5.78 -24.57 23.86
N ALA A 150 4.72 -24.71 23.07
CA ALA A 150 4.59 -24.07 21.77
C ALA A 150 4.51 -22.54 21.91
N ILE A 151 3.66 -22.04 22.81
CA ILE A 151 3.54 -20.60 23.06
C ILE A 151 4.86 -20.04 23.61
N GLN A 152 5.50 -20.70 24.58
CA GLN A 152 6.80 -20.26 25.11
C GLN A 152 7.88 -20.19 24.02
N THR A 153 7.85 -21.10 23.05
CA THR A 153 8.78 -21.08 21.90
C THR A 153 8.55 -19.83 21.05
N LEU A 154 7.29 -19.47 20.79
CA LEU A 154 6.94 -18.28 20.03
C LEU A 154 7.24 -16.99 20.81
N GLU A 155 6.88 -16.91 22.09
CA GLU A 155 7.12 -15.74 22.94
C GLU A 155 8.61 -15.45 23.11
N LYS A 156 9.46 -16.48 23.23
CA LYS A 156 10.92 -16.32 23.23
C LYS A 156 11.42 -15.68 21.94
N LEU A 157 10.87 -16.09 20.79
CA LEU A 157 11.24 -15.51 19.50
C LEU A 157 10.71 -14.07 19.37
N ILE A 158 9.49 -13.79 19.84
CA ILE A 158 8.92 -12.43 19.86
C ILE A 158 9.76 -11.47 20.71
N ALA A 159 10.39 -11.96 21.78
CA ALA A 159 11.27 -11.19 22.66
C ALA A 159 12.74 -11.14 22.19
N ASP A 160 13.08 -11.81 21.08
CA ASP A 160 14.44 -11.86 20.58
C ASP A 160 14.89 -10.50 20.04
N LYS A 161 16.10 -10.07 20.41
CA LYS A 161 16.65 -8.78 19.99
C LYS A 161 16.89 -8.72 18.48
N GLU A 162 17.16 -9.85 17.83
CA GLU A 162 17.33 -9.91 16.38
C GLU A 162 16.03 -9.58 15.62
N LEU A 163 14.87 -9.66 16.29
CA LEU A 163 13.57 -9.29 15.73
C LEU A 163 13.05 -7.93 16.21
N ALA A 164 13.84 -7.17 16.97
CA ALA A 164 13.38 -5.91 17.56
C ALA A 164 12.79 -4.95 16.51
N ASP A 165 13.41 -4.90 15.33
CA ASP A 165 13.03 -4.01 14.24
C ASP A 165 12.06 -4.63 13.21
N ASP A 166 11.66 -5.91 13.40
CA ASP A 166 10.71 -6.61 12.53
C ASP A 166 9.34 -6.76 13.24
N ALA A 167 8.64 -5.64 13.35
CA ALA A 167 7.34 -5.57 14.03
C ALA A 167 6.28 -6.47 13.39
N GLU A 168 6.23 -6.55 12.06
CA GLU A 168 5.29 -7.39 11.30
C GLU A 168 5.50 -8.88 11.61
N ARG A 169 6.76 -9.35 11.61
CA ARG A 169 7.05 -10.74 11.99
C ARG A 169 6.68 -11.02 13.44
N ARG A 170 6.96 -10.10 14.36
CA ARG A 170 6.55 -10.24 15.77
C ARG A 170 5.03 -10.29 15.92
N ALA A 171 4.30 -9.49 15.15
CA ALA A 171 2.83 -9.52 15.09
C ALA A 171 2.32 -10.88 14.57
N TRP A 172 2.90 -11.40 13.50
CA TRP A 172 2.60 -12.74 12.98
C TRP A 172 2.80 -13.85 14.01
N LEU A 173 3.94 -13.83 14.70
CA LEU A 173 4.25 -14.79 15.76
C LEU A 173 3.26 -14.65 16.94
N SER A 174 2.90 -13.42 17.30
CA SER A 174 1.92 -13.13 18.35
C SER A 174 0.52 -13.65 17.98
N ALA A 175 0.05 -13.41 16.75
CA ALA A 175 -1.21 -13.97 16.26
C ALA A 175 -1.19 -15.51 16.21
N SER A 176 -0.03 -16.10 15.90
CA SER A 176 0.15 -17.56 15.92
C SER A 176 0.06 -18.11 17.34
N ALA A 177 0.69 -17.44 18.31
CA ALA A 177 0.58 -17.79 19.72
C ALA A 177 -0.84 -17.59 20.26
N ALA A 178 -1.55 -16.54 19.83
CA ALA A 178 -2.95 -16.30 20.19
C ALA A 178 -3.88 -17.43 19.76
N ARG A 179 -3.68 -17.99 18.55
CA ARG A 179 -4.44 -19.17 18.08
C ARG A 179 -4.21 -20.41 18.94
N ILE A 180 -2.98 -20.59 19.43
CA ILE A 180 -2.67 -21.70 20.35
C ILE A 180 -3.32 -21.46 21.71
N ALA A 181 -3.25 -20.24 22.25
CA ALA A 181 -3.92 -19.87 23.50
C ALA A 181 -5.44 -20.09 23.41
N TYR A 182 -6.05 -19.78 22.27
CA TYR A 182 -7.46 -20.07 22.03
C TYR A 182 -7.78 -21.58 22.07
N GLN A 183 -6.91 -22.44 21.51
CA GLN A 183 -7.07 -23.90 21.62
C GLN A 183 -6.96 -24.43 23.05
N MET A 184 -6.30 -23.67 23.94
CA MET A 184 -6.23 -23.95 25.37
C MET A 184 -7.39 -23.36 26.17
N GLU A 185 -8.32 -22.65 25.52
CA GLU A 185 -9.39 -21.88 26.18
C GLU A 185 -8.86 -20.76 27.11
N ASP A 186 -7.61 -20.32 26.93
CA ASP A 186 -7.02 -19.19 27.65
C ASP A 186 -7.40 -17.87 26.94
N GLU A 187 -8.63 -17.41 27.20
CA GLU A 187 -9.15 -16.18 26.60
C GLU A 187 -8.29 -14.96 26.91
N GLY A 188 -7.71 -14.87 28.12
CA GLY A 188 -6.92 -13.72 28.57
C GLY A 188 -5.61 -13.58 27.79
N ARG A 189 -4.85 -14.68 27.68
CA ARG A 189 -3.60 -14.70 26.90
C ARG A 189 -3.88 -14.55 25.40
N GLY A 190 -4.92 -15.23 24.89
CA GLY A 190 -5.36 -15.10 23.51
C GLY A 190 -5.72 -13.66 23.14
N GLN A 191 -6.51 -12.98 23.98
CA GLN A 191 -6.87 -11.57 23.81
C GLN A 191 -5.63 -10.66 23.78
N LYS A 192 -4.71 -10.84 24.74
CA LYS A 192 -3.47 -10.03 24.82
C LYS A 192 -2.60 -10.20 23.57
N LEU A 193 -2.32 -11.44 23.18
CA LEU A 193 -1.47 -11.75 22.03
C LEU A 193 -2.10 -11.30 20.71
N GLN A 194 -3.42 -11.49 20.54
CA GLN A 194 -4.11 -11.04 19.34
C GLN A 194 -4.17 -9.52 19.26
N THR A 195 -4.35 -8.82 20.39
CA THR A 195 -4.30 -7.35 20.44
C THR A 195 -2.92 -6.84 20.04
N SER A 196 -1.85 -7.49 20.53
CA SER A 196 -0.48 -7.14 20.14
C SER A 196 -0.25 -7.29 18.63
N ALA A 197 -0.78 -8.35 18.01
CA ALA A 197 -0.66 -8.54 16.56
C ALA A 197 -1.49 -7.49 15.79
N TYR A 198 -2.75 -7.31 16.19
CA TYR A 198 -3.68 -6.41 15.52
C TYR A 198 -3.26 -4.95 15.59
N THR A 199 -2.58 -4.53 16.67
CA THR A 199 -2.11 -3.14 16.83
C THR A 199 -0.99 -2.79 15.85
N VAL A 200 -0.17 -3.77 15.45
CA VAL A 200 0.88 -3.56 14.44
C VAL A 200 0.25 -3.56 13.05
N ASN A 201 -0.59 -4.56 12.76
CA ASN A 201 -1.19 -4.73 11.45
C ASN A 201 -2.66 -5.13 11.56
N ASN A 202 -3.53 -4.22 11.12
CA ASN A 202 -4.99 -4.35 11.25
C ASN A 202 -5.59 -5.36 10.25
N ASN A 203 -4.77 -5.95 9.37
CA ASN A 203 -5.17 -7.07 8.52
C ASN A 203 -5.23 -8.40 9.29
N HIS A 204 -4.59 -8.49 10.47
CA HIS A 204 -4.83 -9.60 11.37
C HIS A 204 -6.30 -9.66 11.78
N SER A 205 -6.78 -10.85 12.18
CA SER A 205 -8.12 -10.98 12.74
C SER A 205 -8.29 -10.04 13.94
N PRO A 206 -9.40 -9.30 14.06
CA PRO A 206 -9.61 -8.43 15.21
C PRO A 206 -9.70 -9.28 16.49
N PRO A 207 -9.12 -8.81 17.61
CA PRO A 207 -9.35 -9.44 18.92
C PRO A 207 -10.81 -9.28 19.35
N LYS A 208 -11.26 -10.12 20.29
CA LYS A 208 -12.64 -10.12 20.82
C LYS A 208 -13.01 -8.74 21.39
N VAL A 209 -12.07 -8.12 22.11
CA VAL A 209 -12.15 -6.71 22.52
C VAL A 209 -11.15 -5.92 21.69
N ARG A 210 -11.61 -4.98 20.86
CA ARG A 210 -10.72 -4.13 20.05
C ARG A 210 -9.93 -3.16 20.94
N PRO A 211 -8.65 -2.88 20.62
CA PRO A 211 -7.93 -1.83 21.29
C PRO A 211 -8.59 -0.47 21.02
N ALA A 212 -8.56 0.39 22.03
CA ALA A 212 -9.00 1.78 21.87
C ALA A 212 -8.17 2.48 20.80
N TYR A 213 -8.79 3.43 20.10
CA TYR A 213 -8.09 4.28 19.15
C TYR A 213 -7.00 5.09 19.86
N VAL A 214 -5.82 5.16 19.24
CA VAL A 214 -4.70 5.98 19.70
C VAL A 214 -4.44 7.08 18.67
N PRO A 215 -4.60 8.36 19.05
CA PRO A 215 -4.32 9.48 18.16
C PRO A 215 -2.88 9.45 17.63
N ARG A 216 -2.72 9.63 16.32
CA ARG A 216 -1.42 9.71 15.65
C ARG A 216 -0.75 11.07 15.88
N PRO A 217 0.59 11.14 15.87
CA PRO A 217 1.30 12.42 15.96
C PRO A 217 0.94 13.35 14.80
N LEU A 218 1.28 14.63 14.95
CA LEU A 218 1.10 15.60 13.87
C LEU A 218 1.96 15.17 12.66
N PRO A 219 1.40 15.16 11.44
CA PRO A 219 2.15 14.82 10.24
C PRO A 219 3.31 15.77 9.99
N GLY A 220 4.39 15.23 9.43
CA GLY A 220 5.48 16.04 8.87
C GLY A 220 5.07 16.74 7.58
N ARG A 221 6.02 17.46 6.97
CA ARG A 221 5.78 18.17 5.70
C ARG A 221 5.33 17.21 4.59
N GLN A 222 4.26 17.58 3.89
CA GLN A 222 3.68 16.80 2.78
C GLN A 222 4.70 16.39 1.72
N SER A 223 5.51 17.34 1.24
CA SER A 223 6.55 17.08 0.22
C SER A 223 7.64 16.12 0.71
N ALA A 224 7.99 16.17 1.99
CA ALA A 224 8.96 15.26 2.59
C ALA A 224 8.43 13.83 2.63
N ALA A 225 7.14 13.63 2.94
CA ALA A 225 6.49 12.32 2.92
C ALA A 225 6.45 11.72 1.50
N ILE A 226 6.05 12.49 0.49
CA ILE A 226 6.03 12.03 -0.91
C ILE A 226 7.43 11.65 -1.39
N VAL A 227 8.44 12.48 -1.13
CA VAL A 227 9.83 12.19 -1.53
C VAL A 227 10.38 10.99 -0.78
N SER A 228 10.07 10.84 0.51
CA SER A 228 10.48 9.66 1.29
C SER A 228 9.96 8.39 0.64
N ARG A 229 8.65 8.34 0.32
CA ARG A 229 8.04 7.21 -0.38
C ARG A 229 8.68 6.97 -1.75
N MET A 230 8.90 8.01 -2.55
CA MET A 230 9.53 7.88 -3.87
C MET A 230 10.94 7.27 -3.78
N LEU A 231 11.69 7.54 -2.71
CA LEU A 231 13.05 7.03 -2.52
C LEU A 231 13.09 5.55 -2.08
N GLU A 232 11.97 4.95 -1.71
CA GLU A 232 11.83 3.50 -1.46
C GLU A 232 11.91 2.68 -2.77
N TYR A 233 11.64 3.33 -3.90
CA TYR A 233 11.75 2.72 -5.23
C TYR A 233 13.18 2.85 -5.75
N ASP A 234 13.67 1.76 -6.32
CA ASP A 234 14.90 1.77 -7.12
C ASP A 234 14.61 2.43 -8.46
N GLN A 235 13.52 1.95 -9.08
CA GLN A 235 12.93 2.53 -10.27
C GLN A 235 11.77 3.45 -9.86
N ARG A 236 12.03 4.75 -9.79
CA ARG A 236 11.01 5.74 -9.39
C ARG A 236 9.73 5.67 -10.23
N GLY A 237 9.82 5.27 -11.51
CA GLY A 237 8.66 5.08 -12.39
C GLY A 237 7.66 4.03 -11.90
N ALA A 238 8.12 3.03 -11.14
CA ALA A 238 7.24 2.01 -10.56
C ALA A 238 6.24 2.60 -9.55
N MET A 239 6.55 3.75 -8.95
CA MET A 239 5.63 4.50 -8.09
C MET A 239 4.35 4.91 -8.83
N ILE A 240 4.44 5.21 -10.13
CA ILE A 240 3.25 5.58 -10.94
C ILE A 240 2.33 4.38 -11.13
N ALA A 241 2.89 3.21 -11.42
CA ALA A 241 2.11 1.98 -11.55
C ALA A 241 1.43 1.61 -10.23
N GLU A 242 2.12 1.82 -9.10
CA GLU A 242 1.52 1.59 -7.78
C GLU A 242 0.42 2.61 -7.46
N PHE A 243 0.63 3.88 -7.77
CA PHE A 243 -0.37 4.92 -7.61
C PHE A 243 -1.64 4.61 -8.42
N ASP A 244 -1.48 4.28 -9.71
CA ASP A 244 -2.59 3.98 -10.61
C ASP A 244 -3.42 2.78 -10.10
N GLU A 245 -2.78 1.75 -9.54
CA GLU A 245 -3.47 0.63 -8.91
C GLU A 245 -4.17 1.03 -7.60
N ALA A 246 -3.49 1.81 -6.76
CA ALA A 246 -3.97 2.17 -5.43
C ALA A 246 -5.24 3.03 -5.46
N VAL A 247 -5.46 3.77 -6.55
CA VAL A 247 -6.61 4.65 -6.78
C VAL A 247 -7.64 4.07 -7.77
N ALA A 248 -7.43 2.87 -8.31
CA ALA A 248 -8.26 2.27 -9.35
C ALA A 248 -9.72 2.07 -8.92
N GLU A 249 -9.97 1.89 -7.62
CA GLU A 249 -11.32 1.68 -7.05
C GLU A 249 -12.04 2.98 -6.68
N LEU A 250 -11.51 4.15 -7.07
CA LEU A 250 -12.22 5.43 -7.00
C LEU A 250 -13.23 5.57 -8.15
N VAL A 251 -14.10 4.57 -8.29
CA VAL A 251 -15.13 4.47 -9.32
C VAL A 251 -16.50 4.12 -8.69
N PRO A 252 -17.62 4.48 -9.32
CA PRO A 252 -18.96 4.21 -8.78
C PRO A 252 -19.27 2.73 -8.54
N GLU A 253 -18.67 1.84 -9.33
CA GLU A 253 -18.94 0.41 -9.31
C GLU A 253 -18.19 -0.32 -8.18
N ALA A 254 -17.25 0.36 -7.51
CA ALA A 254 -16.51 -0.21 -6.40
C ALA A 254 -17.41 -0.36 -5.18
N SER A 255 -17.23 -1.44 -4.42
CA SER A 255 -17.90 -1.57 -3.12
C SER A 255 -17.42 -0.46 -2.17
N ALA A 256 -18.27 -0.03 -1.24
CA ALA A 256 -17.93 1.02 -0.26
C ALA A 256 -16.56 0.78 0.39
N GLY A 257 -16.32 -0.46 0.84
CA GLY A 257 -15.06 -0.83 1.47
C GLY A 257 -13.81 -0.67 0.59
N ARG A 258 -13.91 -0.91 -0.73
CA ARG A 258 -12.81 -0.76 -1.70
C ARG A 258 -12.63 0.71 -2.09
N TYR A 259 -13.72 1.44 -2.26
CA TYR A 259 -13.70 2.88 -2.53
C TYR A 259 -13.04 3.66 -1.39
N GLU A 260 -13.43 3.39 -0.15
CA GLU A 260 -12.82 3.99 1.05
C GLU A 260 -11.32 3.67 1.16
N GLU A 261 -10.91 2.45 0.79
CA GLU A 261 -9.49 2.06 0.75
C GLU A 261 -8.73 2.88 -0.29
N ALA A 262 -9.26 2.99 -1.51
CA ALA A 262 -8.64 3.78 -2.56
C ALA A 262 -8.59 5.28 -2.23
N LEU A 263 -9.59 5.78 -1.49
CA LEU A 263 -9.60 7.16 -0.98
C LEU A 263 -8.55 7.37 0.12
N ALA A 264 -8.39 6.42 1.04
CA ALA A 264 -7.29 6.45 2.01
C ALA A 264 -5.93 6.39 1.31
N ASN A 265 -5.77 5.53 0.30
CA ASN A 265 -4.56 5.44 -0.51
C ASN A 265 -4.24 6.75 -1.22
N LEU A 266 -5.23 7.40 -1.81
CA LEU A 266 -5.06 8.73 -2.43
C LEU A 266 -4.49 9.73 -1.43
N GLY A 267 -5.03 9.79 -0.20
CA GLY A 267 -4.49 10.62 0.88
C GLY A 267 -3.04 10.29 1.22
N ALA A 268 -2.70 9.00 1.31
CA ALA A 268 -1.32 8.58 1.56
C ALA A 268 -0.37 8.98 0.42
N PHE A 269 -0.79 8.87 -0.86
CA PHE A 269 0.01 9.33 -2.01
C PHE A 269 0.09 10.85 -2.12
N LEU A 270 -0.88 11.59 -1.58
CA LEU A 270 -0.79 13.04 -1.38
C LEU A 270 0.25 13.41 -0.30
N GLY A 271 0.84 12.45 0.42
CA GLY A 271 1.78 12.71 1.50
C GLY A 271 1.11 13.06 2.83
N PHE A 272 -0.18 12.73 2.99
CA PHE A 272 -0.92 12.87 4.24
C PHE A 272 -0.83 11.58 5.06
N GLU A 273 -1.04 11.69 6.37
CA GLU A 273 -1.29 10.53 7.22
C GLU A 273 -2.75 10.12 7.04
N ALA A 274 -3.00 9.03 6.31
CA ALA A 274 -4.35 8.59 5.97
C ALA A 274 -4.72 7.31 6.73
N GLU A 275 -5.95 7.26 7.25
CA GLU A 275 -6.47 6.10 7.98
C GLU A 275 -7.98 5.92 7.78
N ARG A 276 -8.49 4.73 8.19
CA ARG A 276 -9.91 4.36 8.15
C ARG A 276 -10.43 3.99 9.54
N PRO A 277 -10.67 4.97 10.43
CA PRO A 277 -11.03 4.72 11.83
C PRO A 277 -12.25 3.83 12.01
N GLU A 278 -13.32 4.07 11.24
CA GLU A 278 -14.55 3.27 11.35
C GLU A 278 -14.29 1.79 11.01
N LYS A 279 -13.56 1.53 9.93
CA LYS A 279 -13.21 0.16 9.50
C LYS A 279 -12.38 -0.59 10.55
N ILE A 280 -11.47 0.10 11.22
CA ILE A 280 -10.47 -0.50 12.11
C ILE A 280 -10.98 -0.58 13.56
N HIS A 281 -11.60 0.49 14.05
CA HIS A 281 -11.96 0.64 15.46
C HIS A 281 -13.48 0.64 15.68
N GLY A 282 -14.29 0.73 14.62
CA GLY A 282 -15.74 0.88 14.71
C GLY A 282 -16.18 2.25 15.26
N VAL A 283 -15.30 3.26 15.13
CA VAL A 283 -15.56 4.64 15.52
C VAL A 283 -14.86 5.61 14.58
N GLY A 284 -15.40 6.83 14.46
CA GLY A 284 -14.80 7.91 13.68
C GLY A 284 -15.27 7.93 12.23
N PRO A 285 -14.59 8.67 11.34
CA PRO A 285 -14.96 8.73 9.93
C PRO A 285 -14.62 7.45 9.17
N ASP A 286 -15.22 7.29 7.99
CA ASP A 286 -14.83 6.27 7.00
C ASP A 286 -13.35 6.45 6.59
N VAL A 287 -12.93 7.69 6.32
CA VAL A 287 -11.57 8.06 5.96
C VAL A 287 -11.16 9.36 6.68
N LEU A 288 -9.96 9.37 7.25
CA LEU A 288 -9.33 10.55 7.82
C LEU A 288 -8.04 10.87 7.06
N TRP A 289 -7.89 12.09 6.55
CA TRP A 289 -6.61 12.59 6.05
C TRP A 289 -6.05 13.65 6.99
N ARG A 290 -4.97 13.28 7.67
CA ARG A 290 -4.24 14.15 8.58
C ARG A 290 -3.18 14.95 7.81
N THR A 291 -3.14 16.27 7.99
CA THR A 291 -2.27 17.17 7.21
C THR A 291 -1.27 17.97 8.06
N ASP A 292 -0.30 18.59 7.39
CA ASP A 292 0.64 19.56 7.97
C ASP A 292 0.07 20.99 8.08
N SER A 293 -1.19 21.23 7.70
CA SER A 293 -1.92 22.49 7.88
C SER A 293 -2.67 22.53 9.22
N THR A 294 -3.49 23.56 9.48
CA THR A 294 -4.27 23.72 10.74
C THR A 294 -5.50 22.80 10.84
N PHE A 295 -5.89 22.17 9.73
CA PHE A 295 -7.09 21.33 9.64
C PHE A 295 -6.82 19.96 9.02
N ASP A 296 -7.70 19.01 9.28
CA ASP A 296 -7.71 17.67 8.69
C ASP A 296 -9.00 17.43 7.91
N PHE A 297 -8.95 16.54 6.92
CA PHE A 297 -10.14 16.13 6.18
C PHE A 297 -10.81 14.96 6.91
N VAL A 298 -12.00 15.19 7.45
CA VAL A 298 -12.87 14.17 8.05
C VAL A 298 -13.88 13.77 6.98
N ILE A 299 -13.72 12.57 6.43
CA ILE A 299 -14.39 12.17 5.20
C ILE A 299 -15.36 11.01 5.44
N GLU A 300 -16.60 11.23 5.03
CA GLU A 300 -17.64 10.20 4.93
C GLU A 300 -17.81 9.81 3.45
N ALA A 301 -17.62 8.54 3.12
CA ALA A 301 -17.76 8.02 1.77
C ALA A 301 -19.21 7.57 1.53
N LYS A 302 -19.84 8.07 0.47
CA LYS A 302 -21.20 7.71 0.05
C LYS A 302 -21.18 7.31 -1.43
N SER A 303 -20.27 6.40 -1.80
CA SER A 303 -20.08 5.92 -3.18
C SER A 303 -21.27 5.13 -3.72
N GLU A 304 -22.05 4.47 -2.86
CA GLU A 304 -23.22 3.66 -3.25
C GLU A 304 -24.49 4.47 -3.57
N LYS A 305 -24.38 5.79 -3.69
CA LYS A 305 -25.53 6.63 -4.02
C LYS A 305 -25.72 6.74 -5.53
N ASP A 306 -26.95 6.53 -6.00
CA ASP A 306 -27.33 6.95 -7.36
C ASP A 306 -27.01 8.43 -7.58
N GLN A 307 -26.71 8.80 -8.83
CA GLN A 307 -26.30 10.16 -9.21
C GLN A 307 -27.31 11.25 -8.76
N ASP A 308 -28.59 10.89 -8.64
CA ASP A 308 -29.68 11.82 -8.27
C ASP A 308 -29.90 11.95 -6.75
N ASN A 309 -29.19 11.17 -5.92
CA ASN A 309 -29.40 11.11 -4.48
C ASN A 309 -28.65 12.23 -3.75
N PRO A 310 -29.36 13.19 -3.13
CA PRO A 310 -28.73 14.26 -2.39
C PRO A 310 -28.07 13.75 -1.10
N LEU A 311 -27.30 14.62 -0.44
CA LEU A 311 -26.93 14.43 0.96
C LEU A 311 -28.18 14.51 1.83
N TYR A 312 -28.61 13.38 2.42
CA TYR A 312 -29.75 13.35 3.31
C TYR A 312 -29.35 13.76 4.73
N LYS A 313 -30.34 14.16 5.54
CA LYS A 313 -30.13 14.52 6.95
C LYS A 313 -29.38 13.45 7.76
N LYS A 314 -29.66 12.16 7.49
CA LYS A 314 -28.98 11.04 8.17
C LYS A 314 -27.49 10.98 7.85
N ASP A 315 -27.10 11.25 6.60
CA ASP A 315 -25.72 11.19 6.15
C ASP A 315 -24.94 12.40 6.69
N HIS A 316 -25.60 13.56 6.75
CA HIS A 316 -25.03 14.74 7.39
C HIS A 316 -24.85 14.56 8.90
N ALA A 317 -25.77 13.86 9.57
CA ALA A 317 -25.62 13.52 10.99
C ALA A 317 -24.41 12.62 11.24
N GLN A 318 -24.16 11.60 10.40
CA GLN A 318 -22.95 10.77 10.48
C GLN A 318 -21.67 11.62 10.38
N LEU A 319 -21.62 12.57 9.42
CA LEU A 319 -20.47 13.46 9.28
C LEU A 319 -20.25 14.38 10.49
N LEU A 320 -21.34 14.79 11.18
CA LEU A 320 -21.25 15.56 12.42
C LEU A 320 -20.75 14.70 13.60
N GLU A 321 -21.15 13.43 13.67
CA GLU A 321 -20.64 12.48 14.65
C GLU A 321 -19.15 12.21 14.43
N ALA A 322 -18.72 12.02 13.19
CA ALA A 322 -17.32 11.87 12.81
C ALA A 322 -16.49 13.12 13.19
N GLU A 323 -17.02 14.33 12.96
CA GLU A 323 -16.39 15.58 13.43
C GLU A 323 -16.26 15.61 14.96
N HIS A 324 -17.32 15.22 15.69
CA HIS A 324 -17.29 15.21 17.14
C HIS A 324 -16.24 14.24 17.68
N TRP A 325 -16.21 13.02 17.15
CA TRP A 325 -15.17 12.03 17.46
C TRP A 325 -13.78 12.60 17.19
N PHE A 326 -13.58 13.22 16.02
CA PHE A 326 -12.29 13.78 15.63
C PHE A 326 -11.82 14.88 16.59
N LYS A 327 -12.70 15.79 17.01
CA LYS A 327 -12.37 16.87 17.97
C LYS A 327 -11.97 16.33 19.34
N ASN A 328 -12.57 15.22 19.77
CA ASN A 328 -12.22 14.54 21.01
C ASN A 328 -10.86 13.82 20.89
N ALA A 329 -10.63 13.13 19.76
CA ALA A 329 -9.38 12.43 19.49
C ALA A 329 -8.21 13.38 19.27
N TYR A 330 -8.47 14.57 18.71
CA TYR A 330 -7.46 15.54 18.31
C TYR A 330 -7.82 16.97 18.76
N PRO A 331 -7.70 17.26 20.07
CA PRO A 331 -8.00 18.60 20.58
C PRO A 331 -7.15 19.69 19.91
N GLY A 332 -7.78 20.81 19.56
CA GLY A 332 -7.10 21.97 18.95
C GLY A 332 -6.85 21.86 17.44
N ARG A 333 -7.27 20.76 16.80
CA ARG A 333 -7.28 20.62 15.34
C ARG A 333 -8.63 21.04 14.76
N GLU A 334 -8.62 21.71 13.61
CA GLU A 334 -9.85 21.99 12.87
C GLU A 334 -10.27 20.76 12.03
N ALA A 335 -11.57 20.46 12.02
CA ALA A 335 -12.14 19.41 11.19
C ALA A 335 -12.78 20.01 9.95
N LEU A 336 -12.25 19.66 8.77
CA LEU A 336 -12.91 19.94 7.50
C LEU A 336 -13.82 18.76 7.15
N ARG A 337 -15.12 18.96 7.32
CA ARG A 337 -16.16 17.97 7.02
C ARG A 337 -16.33 17.79 5.52
N VAL A 338 -16.06 16.58 5.03
CA VAL A 338 -16.18 16.23 3.62
C VAL A 338 -17.10 15.02 3.47
N SER A 339 -18.00 15.06 2.50
CA SER A 339 -18.66 13.87 2.00
C SER A 339 -18.17 13.58 0.59
N ALA A 340 -17.68 12.36 0.34
CA ALA A 340 -17.38 11.89 -1.00
C ALA A 340 -18.65 11.29 -1.60
N LEU A 341 -19.30 11.99 -2.52
CA LEU A 341 -20.57 11.57 -3.14
C LEU A 341 -20.67 12.08 -4.58
N PRO A 342 -21.59 11.56 -5.43
CA PRO A 342 -21.68 11.96 -6.83
C PRO A 342 -21.91 13.46 -7.04
N GLU A 343 -22.84 14.07 -6.29
CA GLU A 343 -23.29 15.45 -6.51
C GLU A 343 -23.26 16.34 -5.26
N ALA A 344 -22.97 17.63 -5.44
CA ALA A 344 -22.88 18.60 -4.35
C ALA A 344 -24.25 19.18 -3.93
N VAL A 345 -25.26 18.33 -3.82
CA VAL A 345 -26.66 18.73 -3.56
C VAL A 345 -27.13 18.14 -2.24
N ALA A 346 -27.68 18.97 -1.36
CA ALA A 346 -28.25 18.53 -0.08
C ALA A 346 -29.79 18.52 -0.11
N ASP A 347 -30.38 17.56 0.61
CA ASP A 347 -31.81 17.50 0.87
C ASP A 347 -32.25 18.75 1.65
N PRO A 348 -33.44 19.32 1.40
CA PRO A 348 -33.90 20.51 2.12
C PRO A 348 -33.96 20.39 3.64
N LYS A 349 -34.01 19.16 4.19
CA LYS A 349 -33.99 18.89 5.63
C LYS A 349 -32.57 18.74 6.21
N ALA A 350 -31.55 18.71 5.37
CA ALA A 350 -30.15 18.73 5.80
C ALA A 350 -29.65 20.17 5.94
N THR A 351 -28.70 20.38 6.87
CA THR A 351 -28.09 21.70 7.11
C THR A 351 -26.58 21.61 6.85
N PRO A 352 -26.14 21.51 5.59
CA PRO A 352 -24.76 21.17 5.24
C PRO A 352 -23.76 22.33 5.44
N ALA A 353 -24.11 23.32 6.27
CA ALA A 353 -23.27 24.50 6.50
C ALA A 353 -21.90 24.08 7.06
N GLY A 354 -20.83 24.53 6.39
CA GLY A 354 -19.45 24.16 6.71
C GLY A 354 -19.10 22.70 6.41
N SER A 355 -19.90 22.00 5.59
CA SER A 355 -19.58 20.69 5.00
C SER A 355 -19.36 20.85 3.50
N PHE A 356 -18.50 20.01 2.94
CA PHE A 356 -18.12 20.07 1.53
C PHE A 356 -18.35 18.74 0.83
N ALA A 357 -18.71 18.79 -0.45
CA ALA A 357 -18.77 17.65 -1.32
C ALA A 357 -17.41 17.48 -2.05
N LEU A 358 -16.87 16.27 -2.00
CA LEU A 358 -15.83 15.80 -2.89
C LEU A 358 -16.51 14.93 -3.96
N ARG A 359 -16.82 15.54 -5.11
CA ARG A 359 -17.53 14.86 -6.19
C ARG A 359 -16.62 13.92 -6.96
N LEU A 360 -17.20 12.92 -7.62
CA LEU A 360 -16.44 11.96 -8.41
C LEU A 360 -15.60 12.65 -9.49
N ASP A 361 -16.16 13.65 -10.19
CA ASP A 361 -15.43 14.41 -11.22
C ASP A 361 -14.25 15.20 -10.62
N GLU A 362 -14.40 15.73 -9.41
CA GLU A 362 -13.32 16.41 -8.68
C GLU A 362 -12.27 15.42 -8.17
N ILE A 363 -12.66 14.20 -7.77
CA ILE A 363 -11.72 13.12 -7.43
C ILE A 363 -10.89 12.74 -8.65
N THR A 364 -11.51 12.56 -9.82
CA THR A 364 -10.79 12.24 -11.06
C THR A 364 -9.79 13.35 -11.41
N LYS A 365 -10.16 14.63 -11.25
CA LYS A 365 -9.24 15.76 -11.45
C LYS A 365 -8.11 15.76 -10.41
N LEU A 366 -8.41 15.47 -9.15
CA LEU A 366 -7.43 15.38 -8.06
C LEU A 366 -6.41 14.27 -8.33
N VAL A 367 -6.88 13.08 -8.73
CA VAL A 367 -6.05 11.94 -9.14
C VAL A 367 -5.16 12.32 -10.32
N GLY A 368 -5.72 12.95 -11.36
CA GLY A 368 -4.96 13.40 -12.53
C GLY A 368 -3.90 14.45 -12.20
N ALA A 369 -4.23 15.43 -11.34
CA ALA A 369 -3.29 16.46 -10.89
C ALA A 369 -2.13 15.86 -10.09
N LEU A 370 -2.43 14.95 -9.15
CA LEU A 370 -1.39 14.26 -8.38
C LEU A 370 -0.53 13.37 -9.28
N ARG A 371 -1.13 12.61 -10.20
CA ARG A 371 -0.40 11.81 -11.19
C ARG A 371 0.59 12.66 -11.98
N GLY A 372 0.17 13.85 -12.41
CA GLY A 372 1.03 14.82 -13.09
C GLY A 372 2.23 15.26 -12.24
N VAL A 373 2.00 15.58 -10.96
CA VAL A 373 3.08 15.91 -10.02
C VAL A 373 4.03 14.73 -9.82
N LEU A 374 3.52 13.51 -9.66
CA LEU A 374 4.35 12.31 -9.49
C LEU A 374 5.20 12.05 -10.74
N LEU A 375 4.64 12.21 -11.95
CA LEU A 375 5.41 12.07 -13.20
C LEU A 375 6.55 13.09 -13.29
N GLU A 376 6.29 14.36 -12.96
CA GLU A 376 7.31 15.41 -12.94
C GLU A 376 8.46 15.08 -11.95
N LEU A 377 8.12 14.53 -10.78
CA LEU A 377 9.08 14.16 -9.75
C LEU A 377 9.92 12.94 -10.12
N VAL A 378 9.28 11.92 -10.70
CA VAL A 378 9.94 10.69 -11.14
C VAL A 378 10.97 10.98 -12.23
N SER A 379 10.63 11.85 -13.20
CA SER A 379 11.57 12.29 -14.24
C SER A 379 12.67 13.22 -13.70
N GLY A 380 12.51 13.70 -12.47
CA GLY A 380 13.43 14.64 -11.84
C GLY A 380 14.70 13.99 -11.29
N SER A 381 15.87 14.42 -11.77
CA SER A 381 17.15 14.14 -11.12
C SER A 381 17.42 15.14 -9.97
N GLY A 382 18.14 14.69 -8.93
CA GLY A 382 18.56 15.54 -7.82
C GLY A 382 18.80 14.81 -6.50
N LYS A 383 19.50 15.47 -5.58
CA LYS A 383 19.59 15.05 -4.17
C LYS A 383 18.25 15.24 -3.46
N SER A 384 18.06 14.57 -2.33
CA SER A 384 16.79 14.54 -1.59
C SER A 384 16.18 15.93 -1.32
N ASP A 385 16.99 16.90 -0.90
CA ASP A 385 16.47 18.24 -0.58
C ASP A 385 15.97 19.02 -1.80
N ALA A 386 16.69 18.94 -2.93
CA ALA A 386 16.25 19.54 -4.19
C ALA A 386 14.96 18.88 -4.72
N LEU A 387 14.78 17.57 -4.49
CA LEU A 387 13.54 16.88 -4.83
C LEU A 387 12.37 17.34 -3.95
N ARG A 388 12.62 17.60 -2.66
CA ARG A 388 11.60 18.13 -1.74
C ARG A 388 11.14 19.53 -2.16
N GLU A 389 12.08 20.42 -2.51
CA GLU A 389 11.75 21.76 -2.99
C GLU A 389 10.95 21.71 -4.30
N ARG A 390 11.36 20.86 -5.25
CA ARG A 390 10.62 20.64 -6.50
C ARG A 390 9.21 20.08 -6.24
N CYS A 391 9.08 19.12 -5.34
CA CYS A 391 7.81 18.55 -4.91
C CYS A 391 6.90 19.63 -4.33
N GLU A 392 7.42 20.45 -3.42
CA GLU A 392 6.65 21.56 -2.84
C GLU A 392 6.14 22.53 -3.92
N ALA A 393 7.01 22.95 -4.85
CA ALA A 393 6.63 23.84 -5.94
C ALA A 393 5.56 23.22 -6.86
N ALA A 394 5.70 21.93 -7.21
CA ALA A 394 4.75 21.22 -8.04
C ALA A 394 3.39 21.05 -7.35
N LEU A 395 3.37 20.74 -6.05
CA LEU A 395 2.15 20.65 -5.25
C LEU A 395 1.41 22.00 -5.18
N VAL A 396 2.13 23.11 -4.97
CA VAL A 396 1.54 24.45 -4.96
C VAL A 396 0.94 24.78 -6.32
N LYS A 397 1.68 24.55 -7.40
CA LYS A 397 1.24 24.80 -8.79
C LYS A 397 -0.01 23.97 -9.15
N ALA A 398 -0.09 22.73 -8.69
CA ALA A 398 -1.21 21.83 -8.95
C ALA A 398 -2.37 21.98 -7.95
N HIS A 399 -2.30 22.94 -7.01
CA HIS A 399 -3.27 23.15 -5.94
C HIS A 399 -3.49 21.92 -5.03
N LEU A 400 -2.44 21.14 -4.78
CA LEU A 400 -2.46 19.89 -3.99
C LEU A 400 -2.02 20.08 -2.53
N LYS A 401 -1.70 21.30 -2.11
CA LYS A 401 -1.57 21.65 -0.68
C LYS A 401 -2.96 21.66 -0.01
N PRO A 402 -3.09 21.45 1.32
CA PRO A 402 -4.40 21.34 1.98
C PRO A 402 -5.40 22.45 1.63
N ASP A 403 -4.99 23.72 1.68
CA ASP A 403 -5.85 24.86 1.31
C ASP A 403 -6.20 24.88 -0.18
N GLY A 404 -5.24 24.50 -1.04
CA GLY A 404 -5.46 24.34 -2.47
C GLY A 404 -6.49 23.26 -2.77
N ILE A 405 -6.44 22.14 -2.05
CA ILE A 405 -7.39 21.04 -2.21
C ILE A 405 -8.79 21.48 -1.83
N LYS A 406 -8.90 22.13 -0.67
CA LYS A 406 -10.16 22.72 -0.17
C LYS A 406 -10.76 23.72 -1.16
N ALA A 407 -9.95 24.55 -1.80
CA ALA A 407 -10.44 25.56 -2.73
C ALA A 407 -10.79 25.00 -4.12
N SER A 408 -10.05 23.99 -4.60
CA SER A 408 -10.08 23.58 -6.01
C SER A 408 -10.94 22.34 -6.26
N PHE A 409 -10.92 21.37 -5.35
CA PHE A 409 -11.58 20.06 -5.55
C PHE A 409 -12.78 19.84 -4.63
N LEU A 410 -13.01 20.71 -3.65
CA LEU A 410 -14.18 20.63 -2.79
C LEU A 410 -15.24 21.66 -3.18
N LYS A 411 -16.50 21.24 -3.17
CA LYS A 411 -17.65 22.12 -3.45
C LYS A 411 -18.51 22.30 -2.20
N PRO A 412 -18.91 23.52 -1.84
CA PRO A 412 -19.94 23.69 -0.83
C PRO A 412 -21.26 23.10 -1.34
N PHE A 413 -22.07 22.55 -0.43
CA PHE A 413 -23.37 22.01 -0.82
C PHE A 413 -24.38 23.10 -1.21
N GLY A 414 -25.01 22.93 -2.36
CA GLY A 414 -26.22 23.65 -2.75
C GLY A 414 -27.48 23.02 -2.17
N LYS A 415 -28.60 23.75 -2.20
CA LYS A 415 -29.93 23.19 -1.89
C LYS A 415 -30.50 22.52 -3.14
N LYS A 416 -31.07 21.30 -3.01
CA LYS A 416 -31.84 20.69 -4.11
C LYS A 416 -33.01 21.62 -4.46
N ALA A 417 -33.11 22.04 -5.72
CA ALA A 417 -34.27 22.77 -6.19
C ALA A 417 -35.51 21.89 -5.97
N LYS A 418 -36.60 22.47 -5.45
CA LYS A 418 -37.89 21.75 -5.40
C LYS A 418 -38.28 21.46 -6.84
N GLY A 419 -38.21 20.19 -7.25
CA GLY A 419 -38.75 19.76 -8.54
C GLY A 419 -40.23 20.14 -8.61
N THR A 420 -40.60 20.86 -9.65
CA THR A 420 -41.99 21.09 -10.08
C THR A 420 -42.66 19.79 -10.46
#